data_AF-A0A6P7H8C2-F1
#
_entry.id   AF-A0A6P7H8C2-F1
#
_cell.length_a   1.000
_cell.length_b   1.000
_cell.length_c   1.000
_cell.angle_alpha   90.00
_cell.angle_beta   90.00
_cell.angle_gamma   90.00
#
_symmetry.space_group_name_H-M   'P 1'
#
loop_
_entity.id
_entity.type
_entity.pdbx_description
1 polymer ?
#
loop_
_entity_poly.entity_id
_entity_poly.type
_entity_poly.pdbx_seq_one_letter_code
_entity_poly.pdbx_strand_id
1 'polypeptide(L)'
;EVDNFKIQLDKSLYVVSRDYYIKTCEVPSYKDAKRTLGNLATFVYNYCEPGLKPYIPSEPQMPYGDLWISPSDLLIPHVGLKAPLTRKHVQALTHEGILDIGYKIELQFIKELEERKQEALDHQKEELTTEFQESIHQIVKDAEAKERANCQRELTRMAEEFEQKLTDEITVLQADLETEFSTFSETHDAKIISTWEHKLHEAVEETTKNITKKFLDELAKQEQILIMHFKAQMA
;
A
#
# COMPACT_ATOMS: atom_id res chain seq x y z
N GLU A 1 18.93 -67.34 3.98
CA GLU A 1 19.86 -66.82 5.00
C GLU A 1 20.56 -65.62 4.38
N VAL A 2 20.49 -64.45 4.99
CA VAL A 2 21.17 -63.24 4.50
C VAL A 2 22.47 -63.13 5.26
N ASP A 3 23.58 -63.42 4.57
CA ASP A 3 24.93 -63.27 5.12
C ASP A 3 25.21 -61.80 5.44
N ASN A 4 25.45 -61.56 6.72
CA ASN A 4 25.67 -60.25 7.30
C ASN A 4 27.12 -59.84 7.07
N PHE A 5 27.41 -59.17 5.95
CA PHE A 5 28.74 -58.62 5.66
C PHE A 5 29.07 -57.49 6.64
N LYS A 6 29.83 -57.78 7.70
CA LYS A 6 30.46 -56.75 8.54
C LYS A 6 31.76 -56.27 7.89
N ILE A 7 31.70 -55.12 7.24
CA ILE A 7 32.90 -54.41 6.81
C ILE A 7 33.55 -53.79 8.05
N GLN A 8 34.68 -54.33 8.49
CA GLN A 8 35.54 -53.65 9.45
C GLN A 8 36.40 -52.66 8.69
N LEU A 9 36.04 -51.37 8.77
CA LEU A 9 36.89 -50.30 8.28
C LEU A 9 38.00 -50.04 9.30
N ASP A 10 39.24 -50.12 8.86
CA ASP A 10 40.39 -49.72 9.70
C ASP A 10 40.21 -48.27 10.13
N LYS A 11 40.30 -48.04 11.44
CA LYS A 11 40.23 -46.68 11.99
C LYS A 11 41.37 -45.85 11.42
N SER A 12 41.07 -44.64 10.96
CA SER A 12 42.10 -43.74 10.46
C SER A 12 43.14 -43.44 11.55
N LEU A 13 44.38 -43.18 11.14
CA LEU A 13 45.49 -42.85 12.06
C LEU A 13 45.13 -41.70 13.02
N TYR A 14 44.29 -40.76 12.57
CA TYR A 14 43.75 -39.69 13.42
C TYR A 14 42.90 -40.24 14.58
N VAL A 15 41.98 -41.17 14.31
CA VAL A 15 41.08 -41.74 15.33
C VAL A 15 41.88 -42.56 16.34
N VAL A 16 42.89 -43.32 15.88
CA VAL A 16 43.77 -44.09 16.76
C VAL A 16 44.60 -43.18 17.67
N SER A 17 45.23 -42.14 17.11
CA SER A 17 46.03 -41.18 17.90
C SER A 17 45.16 -40.37 18.86
N ARG A 18 43.97 -39.95 18.45
CA ARG A 18 43.03 -39.23 19.32
C ARG A 18 42.60 -40.08 20.51
N ASP A 19 42.19 -41.32 20.26
CA ASP A 19 41.75 -42.24 21.32
C ASP A 19 42.92 -42.55 22.30
N TYR A 20 44.17 -42.55 21.82
CA TYR A 20 45.38 -42.66 22.66
C TYR A 20 45.56 -41.43 23.57
N TYR A 21 45.61 -40.22 23.00
CA TYR A 21 45.84 -38.99 23.78
C TYR A 21 44.70 -38.68 24.77
N ILE A 22 43.46 -39.04 24.43
CA ILE A 22 42.33 -38.95 25.37
C ILE A 22 42.52 -39.91 26.56
N LYS A 23 43.04 -41.12 26.32
CA LYS A 23 43.27 -42.11 27.38
C LYS A 23 44.48 -41.78 28.26
N THR A 24 45.55 -41.24 27.69
CA THR A 24 46.77 -40.90 28.43
C THR A 24 46.72 -39.51 29.06
N CYS A 25 45.73 -38.69 28.70
CA CYS A 25 45.65 -37.27 29.07
C CYS A 25 46.93 -36.48 28.69
N GLU A 26 47.63 -36.91 27.64
CA GLU A 26 48.83 -36.25 27.11
C GLU A 26 48.47 -35.36 25.92
N VAL A 27 49.23 -34.26 25.76
CA VAL A 27 49.08 -33.35 24.61
C VAL A 27 49.96 -33.85 23.46
N PRO A 28 49.45 -33.93 22.22
CA PRO A 28 50.26 -34.33 21.07
C PRO A 28 51.43 -33.36 20.84
N SER A 29 52.60 -33.90 20.49
CA SER A 29 53.73 -33.07 20.06
C SER A 29 53.43 -32.36 18.73
N TYR A 30 54.09 -31.24 18.48
CA TYR A 30 54.01 -30.53 17.19
C TYR A 30 54.31 -31.45 15.99
N LYS A 31 55.23 -32.41 16.14
CA LYS A 31 55.55 -33.38 15.09
C LYS A 31 54.37 -34.31 14.77
N ASP A 32 53.64 -34.74 15.79
CA ASP A 32 52.47 -35.61 15.64
C ASP A 32 51.29 -34.85 15.04
N ALA A 33 51.12 -33.59 15.46
CA ALA A 33 50.16 -32.67 14.86
C ALA A 33 50.48 -32.39 13.39
N LYS A 34 51.76 -32.15 13.04
CA LYS A 34 52.20 -31.93 11.65
C LYS A 34 52.02 -33.18 10.78
N ARG A 35 52.22 -34.38 11.34
CA ARG A 35 51.98 -35.64 10.61
C ARG A 35 50.50 -35.89 10.31
N THR A 36 49.60 -35.45 11.19
CA THR A 36 48.15 -35.67 11.03
C THR A 36 47.43 -34.54 10.30
N LEU A 37 47.82 -33.28 10.54
CA LEU A 37 47.15 -32.08 10.02
C LEU A 37 47.95 -31.35 8.93
N GLY A 38 49.20 -31.74 8.66
CA GLY A 38 50.06 -31.07 7.68
C GLY A 38 50.32 -29.60 8.05
N ASN A 39 50.18 -28.70 7.08
CA ASN A 39 50.45 -27.27 7.26
C ASN A 39 49.44 -26.57 8.19
N LEU A 40 48.28 -27.16 8.47
CA LEU A 40 47.33 -26.64 9.46
C LEU A 40 47.91 -26.70 10.88
N ALA A 41 48.83 -27.63 11.17
CA ALA A 41 49.46 -27.74 12.49
C ALA A 41 50.23 -26.46 12.85
N THR A 42 50.86 -25.81 11.87
CA THR A 42 51.58 -24.54 12.04
C THR A 42 50.62 -23.41 12.40
N PHE A 43 49.44 -23.35 11.77
CA PHE A 43 48.41 -22.37 12.07
C PHE A 43 47.89 -22.57 13.50
N VAL A 44 47.50 -23.81 13.85
CA VAL A 44 46.98 -24.13 15.19
C VAL A 44 48.01 -23.83 16.28
N TYR A 45 49.29 -24.11 16.06
CA TYR A 45 50.34 -23.82 17.03
C TYR A 45 50.55 -22.31 17.25
N ASN A 46 50.51 -21.51 16.17
CA ASN A 46 50.72 -20.07 16.25
C ASN A 46 49.60 -19.35 17.01
N TYR A 47 48.35 -19.80 16.80
CA TYR A 47 47.15 -19.24 17.43
C TYR A 47 46.75 -19.94 18.73
N CYS A 48 47.54 -20.91 19.22
CA CYS A 48 47.33 -21.52 20.52
C CYS A 48 47.61 -20.53 21.65
N GLU A 49 46.85 -20.63 22.74
CA GLU A 49 46.97 -19.76 23.91
C GLU A 49 48.39 -19.84 24.50
N PRO A 50 49.03 -18.71 24.85
CA PRO A 50 50.43 -18.69 25.30
C PRO A 50 50.71 -19.60 26.50
N GLY A 51 49.73 -19.81 27.39
CA GLY A 51 49.84 -20.70 28.55
C GLY A 51 49.92 -22.19 28.21
N LEU A 52 49.50 -22.60 27.02
CA LEU A 52 49.52 -23.99 26.56
C LEU A 52 50.78 -24.35 25.75
N LYS A 53 51.48 -23.34 25.20
CA LYS A 53 52.73 -23.51 24.43
C LYS A 53 53.85 -24.26 25.17
N PRO A 54 54.13 -24.06 26.48
CA PRO A 54 55.21 -24.78 27.17
C PRO A 54 54.93 -26.27 27.39
N TYR A 55 53.69 -26.73 27.23
CA TYR A 55 53.31 -28.14 27.37
C TYR A 55 53.36 -28.91 26.06
N ILE A 56 53.58 -28.23 24.92
CA ILE A 56 53.78 -28.87 23.62
C ILE A 56 55.30 -29.06 23.46
N PRO A 57 55.81 -30.31 23.41
CA PRO A 57 57.23 -30.55 23.18
C PRO A 57 57.64 -29.93 21.84
N SER A 58 58.37 -28.81 21.89
CA SER A 58 58.98 -28.21 20.71
C SER A 58 60.16 -29.08 20.28
N GLU A 59 60.48 -29.09 18.99
CA GLU A 59 61.76 -29.65 18.54
C GLU A 59 62.89 -29.02 19.35
N PRO A 60 63.93 -29.80 19.75
CA PRO A 60 65.10 -29.21 20.37
C PRO A 60 65.66 -28.17 19.39
N GLN A 61 65.64 -26.90 19.80
CA GLN A 61 66.37 -25.86 19.09
C GLN A 61 67.83 -26.28 19.11
N MET A 62 68.33 -26.80 17.99
CA MET A 62 69.77 -27.00 17.84
C MET A 62 70.43 -25.63 18.07
N PRO A 63 71.41 -25.53 18.97
CA PRO A 63 72.08 -24.26 19.21
C PRO A 63 72.73 -23.82 17.90
N TYR A 64 72.22 -22.73 17.33
CA TYR A 64 72.93 -21.97 16.32
C TYR A 64 74.23 -21.48 16.96
N GLY A 65 75.37 -21.93 16.44
CA GLY A 65 76.69 -21.54 16.94
C GLY A 65 77.81 -22.15 16.12
N ASP A 66 78.22 -21.40 15.10
CA ASP A 66 79.59 -21.19 14.61
C ASP A 66 80.62 -22.29 14.84
N LEU A 67 81.11 -22.88 13.73
CA LEU A 67 82.53 -23.21 13.49
C LEU A 67 82.77 -23.91 12.14
N TRP A 68 81.74 -24.13 11.33
CA TRP A 68 81.92 -24.68 9.99
C TRP A 68 81.17 -23.86 8.94
N ILE A 69 81.89 -22.93 8.31
CA ILE A 69 81.47 -22.26 7.09
C ILE A 69 82.03 -23.11 5.94
N SER A 70 81.16 -23.60 5.06
CA SER A 70 81.60 -24.34 3.88
C SER A 70 82.53 -23.45 3.04
N PRO A 71 83.62 -23.96 2.46
CA PRO A 71 84.44 -23.21 1.50
C PRO A 71 83.63 -22.60 0.35
N SER A 72 82.46 -23.16 0.04
CA SER A 72 81.50 -22.61 -0.92
C SER A 72 80.80 -21.34 -0.43
N ASP A 73 80.56 -21.21 0.88
CA ASP A 73 79.84 -20.08 1.48
C ASP A 73 80.74 -18.85 1.65
N LEU A 74 82.05 -19.05 1.83
CA LEU A 74 83.07 -17.99 1.81
C LEU A 74 83.17 -17.29 0.44
N LEU A 75 82.70 -17.92 -0.63
CA LEU A 75 82.73 -17.36 -1.98
C LEU A 75 81.48 -16.53 -2.31
N ILE A 76 80.41 -16.62 -1.49
CA ILE A 76 79.13 -15.91 -1.73
C ILE A 76 79.29 -14.38 -1.78
N PRO A 77 80.09 -13.72 -0.90
CA PRO A 77 80.28 -12.26 -0.96
C PRO A 77 81.21 -11.80 -2.09
N HIS A 78 82.09 -12.68 -2.58
CA HIS A 78 83.12 -12.35 -3.56
C HIS A 78 82.71 -12.65 -5.00
N VAL A 79 81.67 -13.45 -5.18
CA VAL A 79 81.09 -13.75 -6.49
C VAL A 79 79.91 -12.80 -6.69
N GLY A 80 80.16 -11.69 -7.39
CA GLY A 80 79.15 -10.71 -7.83
C GLY A 80 78.14 -11.27 -8.86
N LEU A 81 77.77 -12.54 -8.75
CA LEU A 81 76.63 -13.10 -9.47
C LEU A 81 75.38 -12.63 -8.72
N LYS A 82 74.70 -11.63 -9.27
CA LYS A 82 73.27 -11.40 -8.96
C LYS A 82 72.60 -12.77 -8.91
N ALA A 83 71.86 -13.05 -7.84
CA ALA A 83 71.12 -14.31 -7.70
C ALA A 83 70.48 -14.65 -9.05
N PRO A 84 70.73 -15.85 -9.62
CA PRO A 84 70.16 -16.20 -10.90
C PRO A 84 68.66 -15.93 -10.82
N LEU A 85 68.16 -15.16 -11.79
CA LEU A 85 66.74 -14.81 -11.89
C LEU A 85 65.95 -16.08 -11.55
N THR A 86 65.08 -16.01 -10.53
CA THR A 86 64.39 -17.22 -10.09
C THR A 86 63.65 -17.83 -11.29
N ARG A 87 63.45 -19.15 -11.29
CA ARG A 87 62.85 -19.86 -12.44
C ARG A 87 61.57 -19.18 -12.97
N LYS A 88 60.79 -18.55 -12.09
CA LYS A 88 59.61 -17.72 -12.44
C LYS A 88 59.94 -16.50 -13.30
N HIS A 89 61.01 -15.76 -12.99
CA HIS A 89 61.43 -14.60 -13.78
C HIS A 89 62.06 -15.01 -15.11
N VAL A 90 62.84 -16.10 -15.13
CA VAL A 90 63.38 -16.65 -16.39
C VAL A 90 62.27 -17.15 -17.30
N GLN A 91 61.27 -17.84 -16.72
CA GLN A 91 60.09 -18.32 -17.44
C GLN A 91 59.18 -17.16 -17.91
N ALA A 92 59.05 -16.09 -17.13
CA ALA A 92 58.32 -14.88 -17.55
C ALA A 92 59.00 -14.13 -18.70
N LEU A 93 60.32 -14.28 -18.87
CA LEU A 93 61.09 -13.70 -19.97
C LEU A 93 61.13 -14.59 -21.22
N THR A 94 60.63 -15.83 -21.16
CA THR A 94 60.45 -16.63 -22.37
C THR A 94 59.24 -16.13 -23.16
N HIS A 95 59.26 -16.33 -24.49
CA HIS A 95 58.12 -15.99 -25.36
C HIS A 95 56.80 -16.58 -24.85
N GLU A 96 56.83 -17.80 -24.32
CA GLU A 96 55.67 -18.48 -23.72
C GLU A 96 55.17 -17.78 -22.44
N GLY A 97 56.07 -17.33 -21.57
CA GLY A 97 55.68 -16.56 -20.38
C GLY A 97 55.10 -15.19 -20.69
N ILE A 98 55.64 -14.50 -21.71
CA ILE A 98 55.09 -13.22 -22.18
C ILE A 98 53.67 -13.42 -22.73
N LEU A 99 53.44 -14.48 -23.51
CA LEU A 99 52.12 -14.81 -24.05
C LEU A 99 51.11 -15.15 -22.93
N ASP A 100 51.49 -15.94 -21.92
CA ASP A 100 50.61 -16.27 -20.79
C ASP A 100 50.25 -15.03 -19.96
N ILE A 101 51.20 -14.12 -19.73
CA ILE A 101 50.93 -12.84 -19.06
C ILE A 101 49.99 -11.97 -19.91
N GLY A 102 50.26 -11.86 -21.22
CA GLY A 102 49.41 -11.11 -22.15
C GLY A 102 47.97 -11.64 -22.17
N TYR A 103 47.81 -12.96 -22.25
CA TYR A 103 46.50 -13.61 -22.23
C TYR A 103 45.74 -13.35 -20.92
N LYS A 104 46.42 -13.38 -19.76
CA LYS A 104 45.79 -13.07 -18.47
C LYS A 104 45.34 -11.62 -18.38
N ILE A 105 46.15 -10.68 -18.87
CA ILE A 105 45.80 -9.26 -18.92
C ILE A 105 44.60 -9.04 -19.85
N GLU A 106 44.60 -9.69 -21.02
CA GLU A 106 43.49 -9.59 -21.99
C GLU A 106 42.20 -10.15 -21.41
N LEU A 107 42.22 -11.32 -20.77
CA LEU A 107 41.05 -11.88 -20.09
C LEU A 107 40.51 -10.95 -19.00
N GLN A 108 41.39 -10.37 -18.18
CA GLN A 108 40.98 -9.43 -17.15
C GLN A 108 40.37 -8.16 -17.76
N PHE A 109 40.97 -7.63 -18.82
CA PHE A 109 40.48 -6.45 -19.51
C PHE A 109 39.11 -6.69 -20.15
N ILE A 110 38.91 -7.84 -20.81
CA ILE A 110 37.61 -8.22 -21.38
C ILE A 110 36.55 -8.31 -20.28
N LYS A 111 36.87 -8.94 -19.15
CA LYS A 111 35.95 -9.06 -18.01
C LYS A 111 35.56 -7.69 -17.45
N GLU A 112 36.54 -6.82 -17.21
CA GLU A 112 36.28 -5.45 -16.71
C GLU A 112 35.43 -4.64 -17.70
N LEU A 113 35.64 -4.83 -19.01
CA LEU A 113 34.86 -4.16 -20.04
C LEU A 113 33.43 -4.69 -20.10
N GLU A 114 33.22 -6.00 -19.96
CA GLU A 114 31.88 -6.61 -19.86
C GLU A 114 31.14 -6.15 -18.61
N GLU A 115 31.81 -6.09 -17.45
CA GLU A 115 31.23 -5.58 -16.20
C GLU A 115 30.79 -4.11 -16.36
N ARG A 116 31.65 -3.22 -16.87
CA ARG A 116 31.29 -1.81 -17.10
C ARG A 116 30.16 -1.65 -18.11
N LYS A 117 30.15 -2.47 -19.16
CA LYS A 117 29.06 -2.46 -20.14
C LYS A 117 27.74 -2.86 -19.50
N GLN A 118 27.76 -3.89 -18.64
CA GLN A 118 26.58 -4.34 -17.94
C GLN A 118 26.07 -3.28 -16.96
N GLU A 119 26.96 -2.67 -16.17
CA GLU A 119 26.62 -1.56 -15.27
C GLU A 119 25.98 -0.38 -16.01
N ALA A 120 26.54 0.01 -17.17
CA ALA A 120 25.99 1.09 -17.98
C ALA A 120 24.59 0.74 -18.54
N LEU A 121 24.37 -0.50 -18.96
CA LEU A 121 23.07 -0.96 -19.43
C LEU A 121 22.03 -1.00 -18.31
N ASP A 122 22.44 -1.43 -17.12
CA ASP A 122 21.56 -1.48 -15.95
C ASP A 122 21.16 -0.06 -15.51
N HIS A 123 22.10 0.89 -15.51
CA HIS A 123 21.81 2.29 -15.24
C HIS A 123 20.83 2.89 -16.26
N GLN A 124 21.07 2.70 -17.57
CA GLN A 124 20.16 3.20 -18.61
C GLN A 124 18.76 2.58 -18.50
N LYS A 125 18.69 1.30 -18.13
CA LYS A 125 17.40 0.62 -17.92
C LYS A 125 16.66 1.20 -16.72
N GLU A 126 17.37 1.51 -15.63
CA GLU A 126 16.79 2.13 -14.44
C GLU A 126 16.27 3.55 -14.74
N GLU A 127 17.07 4.37 -15.43
CA GLU A 127 16.65 5.71 -15.89
C GLU A 127 15.39 5.63 -16.75
N LEU A 128 15.41 4.79 -17.79
CA LEU A 128 14.27 4.63 -18.70
C LEU A 128 13.02 4.12 -17.97
N THR A 129 13.19 3.20 -17.02
CA THR A 129 12.07 2.68 -16.22
C THR A 129 11.48 3.79 -15.35
N THR A 130 12.32 4.62 -14.75
CA THR A 130 11.90 5.74 -13.90
C THR A 130 11.15 6.79 -14.72
N GLU A 131 11.70 7.22 -15.86
CA GLU A 131 11.04 8.16 -16.78
C GLU A 131 9.68 7.62 -17.26
N PHE A 132 9.61 6.33 -17.57
CA PHE A 132 8.37 5.70 -18.01
C PHE A 132 7.33 5.63 -16.89
N GLN A 133 7.74 5.33 -15.66
CA GLN A 133 6.85 5.34 -14.49
C GLN A 133 6.32 6.74 -14.18
N GLU A 134 7.18 7.76 -14.26
CA GLU A 134 6.77 9.16 -14.08
C GLU A 134 5.78 9.60 -15.16
N SER A 135 6.05 9.24 -16.42
CA SER A 135 5.15 9.51 -17.54
C SER A 135 3.77 8.84 -17.36
N ILE A 136 3.75 7.56 -16.98
CA ILE A 136 2.48 6.86 -16.65
C ILE A 136 1.77 7.56 -15.51
N HIS A 137 2.48 7.89 -14.43
CA HIS A 137 1.88 8.52 -13.26
C HIS A 137 1.22 9.85 -13.63
N GLN A 138 1.90 10.66 -14.46
CA GLN A 138 1.36 11.93 -14.93
C GLN A 138 0.12 11.74 -15.82
N ILE A 139 0.14 10.78 -16.76
CA ILE A 139 -1.01 10.47 -17.62
C ILE A 139 -2.21 10.01 -16.78
N VAL A 140 -1.99 9.14 -15.80
CA VAL A 140 -3.05 8.65 -14.90
C VAL A 140 -3.63 9.81 -14.09
N LYS A 141 -2.78 10.67 -13.53
CA LYS A 141 -3.20 11.84 -12.77
C LYS A 141 -4.05 12.80 -13.61
N ASP A 142 -3.65 13.05 -14.85
CA ASP A 142 -4.38 13.93 -15.77
C ASP A 142 -5.72 13.30 -16.20
N ALA A 143 -5.75 11.99 -16.44
CA ALA A 143 -6.97 11.24 -16.73
C ALA A 143 -7.96 11.28 -15.55
N GLU A 144 -7.47 11.06 -14.33
CA GLU A 144 -8.29 11.17 -13.11
C GLU A 144 -8.86 12.58 -12.92
N ALA A 145 -8.05 13.61 -13.12
CA ALA A 145 -8.50 15.00 -13.01
C ALA A 145 -9.60 15.32 -14.03
N LYS A 146 -9.44 14.85 -15.28
CA LYS A 146 -10.44 15.00 -16.33
C LYS A 146 -11.73 14.28 -16.00
N GLU A 147 -11.64 13.05 -15.48
CA GLU A 147 -12.81 12.26 -15.12
C GLU A 147 -13.56 12.87 -13.93
N ARG A 148 -12.85 13.31 -12.89
CA ARG A 148 -13.45 14.06 -11.76
C ARG A 148 -14.19 15.30 -12.25
N ALA A 149 -13.58 16.08 -13.15
CA ALA A 149 -14.21 17.26 -13.73
C ALA A 149 -15.47 16.91 -14.55
N ASN A 150 -15.45 15.83 -15.33
CA ASN A 150 -16.62 15.35 -16.06
C ASN A 150 -17.74 14.90 -15.12
N CYS A 151 -17.43 14.07 -14.12
CA CYS A 151 -18.42 13.64 -13.12
C CYS A 151 -19.03 14.83 -12.39
N GLN A 152 -18.23 15.84 -12.04
CA GLN A 152 -18.73 17.03 -11.37
C GLN A 152 -19.69 17.83 -12.25
N ARG A 153 -19.38 17.99 -13.55
CA ARG A 153 -20.31 18.62 -14.51
C ARG A 153 -21.62 17.86 -14.62
N GLU A 154 -21.57 16.54 -14.74
CA GLU A 154 -22.79 15.72 -14.81
C GLU A 154 -23.62 15.80 -13.52
N LEU A 155 -22.96 15.82 -12.35
CA LEU A 155 -23.63 16.03 -11.07
C LEU A 155 -24.34 17.38 -11.01
N THR A 156 -23.66 18.46 -11.42
CA THR A 156 -24.26 19.80 -11.47
C THR A 156 -25.44 19.84 -12.44
N ARG A 157 -25.30 19.28 -13.65
CA ARG A 157 -26.40 19.19 -14.62
C ARG A 157 -27.60 18.44 -14.05
N MET A 158 -27.39 17.29 -13.42
CA MET A 158 -28.46 16.52 -12.80
C MET A 158 -29.12 17.27 -11.63
N ALA A 159 -28.34 18.01 -10.84
CA ALA A 159 -28.87 18.84 -9.76
C ALA A 159 -29.76 19.98 -10.31
N GLU A 160 -29.30 20.68 -11.34
CA GLU A 160 -30.08 21.73 -12.03
C GLU A 160 -31.38 21.17 -12.63
N GLU A 161 -31.32 20.01 -13.30
CA GLU A 161 -32.51 19.33 -13.84
C GLU A 161 -33.50 18.93 -12.74
N PHE A 162 -32.99 18.50 -11.59
CA PHE A 162 -33.83 18.15 -10.44
C PHE A 162 -34.48 19.38 -9.81
N GLU A 163 -33.72 20.45 -9.59
CA GLU A 163 -34.23 21.72 -9.06
C GLU A 163 -35.28 22.33 -10.00
N GLN A 164 -35.07 22.26 -11.32
CA GLN A 164 -36.05 22.72 -12.29
C GLN A 164 -37.35 21.92 -12.18
N LYS A 165 -37.27 20.58 -12.17
CA LYS A 165 -38.46 19.72 -12.01
C LYS A 165 -39.19 19.98 -10.70
N LEU A 166 -38.45 20.20 -9.61
CA LEU A 166 -39.03 20.49 -8.31
C LEU A 166 -39.75 21.85 -8.32
N THR A 167 -39.17 22.84 -8.99
CA THR A 167 -39.80 24.15 -9.18
C THR A 167 -41.06 24.03 -10.02
N ASP A 168 -40.99 23.32 -11.15
CA ASP A 168 -42.15 23.09 -12.03
C ASP A 168 -43.29 22.40 -11.25
N GLU A 169 -42.98 21.33 -10.50
CA GLU A 169 -43.98 20.61 -9.69
C GLU A 169 -44.59 21.50 -8.60
N ILE A 170 -43.79 22.33 -7.92
CA ILE A 170 -44.29 23.28 -6.92
C ILE A 170 -45.25 24.29 -7.58
N THR A 171 -44.91 24.79 -8.77
CA THR A 171 -45.79 25.75 -9.47
C THR A 171 -47.12 25.13 -9.88
N VAL A 172 -47.11 23.87 -10.33
CA VAL A 172 -48.33 23.12 -10.64
C VAL A 172 -49.18 22.93 -9.39
N LEU A 173 -48.58 22.46 -8.30
CA LEU A 173 -49.30 22.25 -7.03
C LEU A 173 -49.86 23.56 -6.45
N GLN A 174 -49.15 24.68 -6.62
CA GLN A 174 -49.65 26.00 -6.21
C GLN A 174 -50.86 26.42 -7.05
N ALA A 175 -50.79 26.26 -8.37
CA ALA A 175 -51.92 26.57 -9.25
C ALA A 175 -53.14 25.68 -8.93
N ASP A 176 -52.92 24.38 -8.73
CA ASP A 176 -53.98 23.45 -8.35
C ASP A 176 -54.61 23.86 -7.02
N LEU A 177 -53.80 24.18 -6.00
CA LEU A 177 -54.29 24.64 -4.70
C LEU A 177 -55.10 25.94 -4.81
N GLU A 178 -54.66 26.89 -5.63
CA GLU A 178 -55.40 28.14 -5.88
C GLU A 178 -56.75 27.87 -6.54
N THR A 179 -56.81 26.94 -7.50
CA THR A 179 -58.08 26.55 -8.13
C THR A 179 -59.02 25.83 -7.18
N GLU A 180 -58.51 24.89 -6.36
CA GLU A 180 -59.29 24.22 -5.32
C GLU A 180 -59.80 25.22 -4.28
N PHE A 181 -58.97 26.17 -3.87
CA PHE A 181 -59.37 27.20 -2.92
C PHE A 181 -60.44 28.14 -3.50
N SER A 182 -60.29 28.57 -4.75
CA SER A 182 -61.28 29.44 -5.41
C SER A 182 -62.63 28.72 -5.54
N THR A 183 -62.62 27.47 -6.02
CA THR A 183 -63.85 26.67 -6.15
C THR A 183 -64.48 26.37 -4.78
N PHE A 184 -63.68 26.11 -3.76
CA PHE A 184 -64.16 25.99 -2.39
C PHE A 184 -64.80 27.28 -1.88
N SER A 185 -64.17 28.44 -2.10
CA SER A 185 -64.71 29.74 -1.70
C SER A 185 -66.03 30.04 -2.40
N GLU A 186 -66.10 29.86 -3.72
CA GLU A 186 -67.32 30.10 -4.50
C GLU A 186 -68.47 29.19 -4.06
N THR A 187 -68.20 27.91 -3.83
CA THR A 187 -69.23 26.97 -3.34
C THR A 187 -69.67 27.29 -1.91
N HIS A 188 -68.74 27.73 -1.06
CA HIS A 188 -69.04 28.17 0.30
C HIS A 188 -69.89 29.45 0.31
N ASP A 189 -69.53 30.44 -0.49
CA ASP A 189 -70.25 31.70 -0.63
C ASP A 189 -71.65 31.47 -1.19
N ALA A 190 -71.80 30.66 -2.25
CA ALA A 190 -73.10 30.28 -2.79
C ALA A 190 -73.99 29.60 -1.74
N LYS A 191 -73.41 28.74 -0.90
CA LYS A 191 -74.14 28.08 0.20
C LYS A 191 -74.57 29.08 1.28
N ILE A 192 -73.69 30.03 1.64
CA ILE A 192 -74.01 31.09 2.60
C ILE A 192 -75.15 31.96 2.04
N ILE A 193 -75.04 32.41 0.79
CA ILE A 193 -76.06 33.22 0.12
C ILE A 193 -77.40 32.49 0.13
N SER A 194 -77.44 31.24 -0.33
CA SER A 194 -78.67 30.43 -0.33
C SER A 194 -79.27 30.27 1.08
N THR A 195 -78.44 30.08 2.09
CA THR A 195 -78.89 29.98 3.49
C THR A 195 -79.51 31.29 3.98
N TRP A 196 -78.91 32.43 3.62
CA TRP A 196 -79.42 33.75 3.98
C TRP A 196 -80.68 34.13 3.22
N GLU A 197 -80.76 33.81 1.93
CA GLU A 197 -81.97 34.00 1.11
C GLU A 197 -83.15 33.21 1.68
N HIS A 198 -82.91 31.96 2.09
CA HIS A 198 -83.94 31.14 2.73
C HIS A 198 -84.42 31.76 4.05
N LYS A 199 -83.49 32.14 4.95
CA LYS A 199 -83.83 32.82 6.22
C LYS A 199 -84.56 34.15 6.00
N LEU A 200 -84.17 34.91 4.99
CA LEU A 200 -84.82 36.17 4.64
C LEU A 200 -86.25 35.91 4.14
N HIS A 201 -86.44 34.89 3.30
CA HIS A 201 -87.76 34.50 2.80
C HIS A 201 -88.69 34.09 3.95
N GLU A 202 -88.23 33.23 4.86
CA GLU A 202 -88.97 32.84 6.06
C GLU A 202 -89.35 34.05 6.92
N ALA A 203 -88.39 34.96 7.17
CA ALA A 203 -88.66 36.18 7.93
C ALA A 203 -89.68 37.10 7.25
N VAL A 204 -89.62 37.25 5.92
CA VAL A 204 -90.60 38.03 5.14
C VAL A 204 -91.98 37.37 5.18
N GLU A 205 -92.05 36.04 5.08
CA GLU A 205 -93.31 35.30 5.14
C GLU A 205 -93.96 35.41 6.54
N GLU A 206 -93.17 35.28 7.60
CA GLU A 206 -93.58 35.49 8.99
C GLU A 206 -94.11 36.92 9.18
N THR A 207 -93.39 37.92 8.66
CA THR A 207 -93.76 39.32 8.81
C THR A 207 -95.02 39.66 8.03
N THR A 208 -95.14 39.18 6.79
CA THR A 208 -96.35 39.36 5.97
C THR A 208 -97.56 38.68 6.61
N LYS A 209 -97.44 37.44 7.08
CA LYS A 209 -98.49 36.77 7.88
C LYS A 209 -98.92 37.61 9.08
N ASN A 210 -97.96 38.15 9.84
CA ASN A 210 -98.24 38.99 11.00
C ASN A 210 -98.92 40.32 10.63
N ILE A 211 -98.48 41.00 9.55
CA ILE A 211 -99.10 42.23 9.07
C ILE A 211 -100.51 41.97 8.54
N THR A 212 -100.69 40.93 7.71
CA THR A 212 -102.00 40.53 7.18
C THR A 212 -102.97 40.21 8.31
N LYS A 213 -102.54 39.46 9.32
CA LYS A 213 -103.35 39.19 10.52
C LYS A 213 -103.78 40.49 11.22
N LYS A 214 -102.83 41.40 11.48
CA LYS A 214 -103.14 42.72 12.08
C LYS A 214 -104.13 43.53 11.24
N PHE A 215 -103.98 43.50 9.91
CA PHE A 215 -104.87 44.21 8.99
C PHE A 215 -106.29 43.62 8.99
N LEU A 216 -106.41 42.29 8.98
CA LEU A 216 -107.70 41.59 9.06
C LEU A 216 -108.39 41.86 10.41
N ASP A 217 -107.64 41.85 11.51
CA ASP A 217 -108.15 42.19 12.84
C ASP A 217 -108.67 43.64 12.87
N GLU A 218 -107.98 44.58 12.23
CA GLU A 218 -108.41 45.98 12.16
C GLU A 218 -109.63 46.17 11.24
N LEU A 219 -109.68 45.48 10.09
CA LEU A 219 -110.85 45.44 9.21
C LEU A 219 -112.09 44.90 9.93
N ALA A 220 -111.94 43.82 10.71
CA ALA A 220 -113.03 43.26 11.50
C ALA A 220 -113.56 44.26 12.54
N LYS A 221 -112.67 45.02 13.20
CA LYS A 221 -113.09 46.12 14.10
C LYS A 221 -113.83 47.21 13.35
N GLN A 222 -113.33 47.64 12.20
CA GLN A 222 -113.98 48.67 11.37
C GLN A 222 -115.37 48.23 10.89
N GLU A 223 -115.50 46.99 10.45
CA GLU A 223 -116.79 46.38 10.10
C GLU A 223 -117.75 46.42 11.30
N GLN A 224 -117.27 46.03 12.48
CA GLN A 224 -118.08 46.05 13.70
C GLN A 224 -118.56 47.47 14.05
N ILE A 225 -117.67 48.47 13.94
CA ILE A 225 -117.99 49.89 14.15
C ILE A 225 -119.03 50.36 13.14
N LEU A 226 -118.86 50.02 11.86
CA LEU A 226 -119.81 50.37 10.79
C LEU A 226 -121.19 49.72 11.02
N ILE A 227 -121.24 48.45 11.40
CA ILE A 227 -122.49 47.75 11.75
C ILE A 227 -123.16 48.45 12.94
N MET A 228 -122.41 48.84 13.96
CA MET A 228 -122.95 49.58 15.10
C MET A 228 -123.54 50.93 14.68
N HIS A 229 -122.83 51.69 13.83
CA HIS A 229 -123.35 52.95 13.28
C HIS A 229 -124.60 52.77 12.42
N PHE A 230 -124.63 51.74 11.56
CA PHE A 230 -125.77 51.48 10.69
C PHE A 230 -127.01 51.07 11.49
N LYS A 231 -126.85 50.22 12.51
CA LYS A 231 -127.93 49.87 13.46
C LYS A 231 -128.44 51.08 14.22
N ALA A 232 -127.56 52.02 14.59
CA ALA A 232 -127.94 53.25 15.28
C ALA A 232 -128.69 54.26 14.38
N GLN A 233 -128.51 54.21 13.05
CA GLN A 233 -129.24 55.07 12.09
C GLN A 233 -130.60 54.49 11.65
N MET A 234 -130.83 53.19 11.83
CA MET A 234 -132.07 52.49 11.46
C MET A 234 -133.08 52.37 12.62
N ALA A 235 -132.74 52.86 13.81
CA ALA A 235 -133.59 52.96 15.00
C ALA A 235 -134.05 54.41 15.20
#